data_AF-A0A0H1R4N4-F1
#
_entry.id   AF-A0A0H1R4N4-F1
#
_cell.length_a   1.000
_cell.length_b   1.000
_cell.length_c   1.000
_cell.angle_alpha   90.00
_cell.angle_beta   90.00
_cell.angle_gamma   90.00
#
_symmetry.space_group_name_H-M   'P 1'
#
loop_
_entity.id
_entity.type
_entity.pdbx_description
1 polymer ?
#
loop_
_entity_poly.entity_id
_entity_poly.type
_entity_poly.pdbx_seq_one_letter_code
_entity_poly.pdbx_strand_id
1 'polypeptide(L)'
;MIWTRRIIDPNEWNEVQDQFESLFVKLGCPGQMMLVATSASGSPTLFASLPNAALLNALAGFEQISDGELPSEASLLVGHHQAFEKRFRYPRWKPAS
;
A
#
# COMPACT_ATOMS: atom_id res chain seq x y z
N MET A 1 -1.29 -0.85 -14.25
CA MET A 1 -1.42 -0.69 -12.79
C MET A 1 -1.75 -2.04 -12.21
N ILE A 2 -0.87 -2.58 -11.40
CA ILE A 2 -1.11 -3.81 -10.65
C ILE A 2 -1.32 -3.45 -9.18
N TRP A 3 -2.05 -4.30 -8.49
CA TRP A 3 -2.16 -4.26 -7.05
C TRP A 3 -1.36 -5.39 -6.46
N THR A 4 -0.76 -5.12 -5.32
CA THR A 4 0.04 -6.10 -4.61
C THR A 4 -0.31 -6.03 -3.14
N ARG A 5 -0.33 -7.16 -2.45
CA ARG A 5 -0.55 -7.23 -1.01
C ARG A 5 0.60 -7.94 -0.33
N ARG A 6 0.90 -7.52 0.90
CA ARG A 6 1.78 -8.24 1.79
C ARG A 6 1.21 -8.15 3.20
N ILE A 7 1.08 -9.29 3.86
CA ILE A 7 0.88 -9.31 5.30
C ILE A 7 2.24 -9.00 5.91
N ILE A 8 2.31 -7.96 6.74
CA ILE A 8 3.58 -7.52 7.32
C ILE A 8 3.45 -7.48 8.81
N ASP A 9 4.52 -7.89 9.47
CA ASP A 9 4.64 -7.70 10.90
C ASP A 9 4.65 -6.19 11.22
N PRO A 10 3.98 -5.78 12.30
CA PRO A 10 3.97 -4.36 12.71
C PRO A 10 5.38 -3.81 12.99
N ASN A 11 6.36 -4.68 13.26
CA ASN A 11 7.77 -4.30 13.40
C ASN A 11 8.46 -3.99 12.06
N GLU A 12 8.09 -4.70 10.98
CA GLU A 12 8.66 -4.49 9.63
C GLU A 12 7.97 -3.35 8.86
N TRP A 13 6.84 -2.88 9.38
CA TRP A 13 6.03 -1.84 8.74
C TRP A 13 6.85 -0.62 8.30
N ASN A 14 7.66 -0.07 9.21
CA ASN A 14 8.43 1.14 8.95
C ASN A 14 9.44 0.93 7.81
N GLU A 15 10.09 -0.23 7.78
CA GLU A 15 11.06 -0.57 6.72
C GLU A 15 10.40 -0.73 5.35
N VAL A 16 9.20 -1.32 5.31
CA VAL A 16 8.46 -1.48 4.05
C VAL A 16 7.92 -0.14 3.56
N GLN A 17 7.44 0.71 4.47
CA GLN A 17 7.01 2.07 4.15
C GLN A 17 8.18 2.90 3.60
N ASP A 18 9.35 2.86 4.25
CA ASP A 18 10.56 3.56 3.79
C ASP A 18 11.03 3.07 2.42
N GLN A 19 11.04 1.76 2.18
CA GLN A 19 11.37 1.19 0.86
C GLN A 19 10.39 1.66 -0.23
N PHE A 20 9.09 1.65 0.07
CA PHE A 20 8.09 2.13 -0.88
C PHE A 20 8.22 3.63 -1.13
N GLU A 21 8.45 4.44 -0.09
CA GLU A 21 8.67 5.88 -0.21
C GLU A 21 9.92 6.18 -1.03
N SER A 22 11.02 5.47 -0.78
CA SER A 22 12.25 5.57 -1.57
C SER A 22 12.01 5.26 -3.05
N LEU A 23 11.22 4.21 -3.37
CA LEU A 23 10.81 3.89 -4.73
C LEU A 23 9.91 4.97 -5.33
N PHE A 24 8.95 5.47 -4.55
CA PHE A 24 8.03 6.53 -4.95
C PHE A 24 8.78 7.81 -5.32
N VAL A 25 9.75 8.22 -4.49
CA VAL A 25 10.63 9.38 -4.72
C VAL A 25 11.53 9.13 -5.92
N LYS A 26 12.17 7.96 -6.03
CA LYS A 26 13.04 7.60 -7.17
C LYS A 26 12.31 7.63 -8.51
N LEU A 27 11.04 7.25 -8.52
CA LEU A 27 10.19 7.26 -9.72
C LEU A 27 9.54 8.64 -10.00
N GLY A 28 9.78 9.64 -9.15
CA GLY A 28 9.25 10.98 -9.33
C GLY A 28 7.77 11.12 -8.96
N CYS A 29 7.31 10.39 -7.94
CA CYS A 29 5.95 10.43 -7.41
C CYS A 29 4.88 10.15 -8.49
N PRO A 30 4.92 8.98 -9.14
CA PRO A 30 3.93 8.66 -10.16
C PRO A 30 2.54 8.63 -9.54
N GLY A 31 1.59 9.34 -10.16
CA GLY A 31 0.17 9.46 -9.75
C GLY A 31 -0.60 8.13 -9.56
N GLN A 32 0.04 7.03 -9.96
CA GLN A 32 -0.48 5.67 -9.97
C GLN A 32 0.09 4.80 -8.85
N MET A 33 1.06 5.30 -8.08
CA MET A 33 1.60 4.58 -6.92
C MET A 33 0.89 5.01 -5.64
N MET A 34 0.47 4.01 -4.88
CA MET A 34 -0.25 4.20 -3.64
C MET A 34 0.02 3.04 -2.70
N LEU A 35 0.35 3.33 -1.46
CA LEU A 35 0.50 2.37 -0.39
C LEU A 35 -0.63 2.62 0.61
N VAL A 36 -1.47 1.62 0.80
CA VAL A 36 -2.55 1.63 1.78
C VAL A 36 -2.40 0.45 2.71
N ALA A 37 -2.95 0.58 3.90
CA ALA A 37 -2.87 -0.44 4.93
C ALA A 37 -4.23 -0.80 5.48
N THR A 38 -4.39 -2.05 5.88
CA THR A 38 -5.61 -2.50 6.57
C THR A 38 -5.24 -3.47 7.69
N SER A 39 -6.06 -3.50 8.72
CA SER A 39 -5.95 -4.44 9.84
C SER A 39 -7.23 -5.27 10.01
N ALA A 40 -8.05 -5.38 8.95
CA ALA A 40 -9.39 -5.96 9.02
C ALA A 40 -9.42 -7.41 9.56
N SER A 41 -8.32 -8.16 9.40
CA SER A 41 -8.22 -9.57 9.82
C SER A 41 -7.29 -9.80 11.02
N GLY A 42 -6.96 -8.76 11.79
CA GLY A 42 -6.07 -8.86 12.96
C GLY A 42 -4.57 -8.77 12.64
N SER A 43 -4.17 -9.04 11.40
CA SER A 43 -2.79 -8.80 10.92
C SER A 43 -2.72 -7.54 10.05
N PRO A 44 -1.71 -6.67 10.24
CA PRO A 44 -1.50 -5.53 9.36
C PRO A 44 -1.15 -6.03 7.96
N THR A 45 -1.95 -5.65 6.98
CA THR A 45 -1.71 -5.96 5.57
C THR A 45 -1.50 -4.67 4.82
N LEU A 46 -0.38 -4.55 4.11
CA LEU A 46 -0.17 -3.47 3.17
C LEU A 46 -0.60 -3.89 1.78
N PHE A 47 -1.13 -2.90 1.07
CA PHE A 47 -1.56 -2.98 -0.30
C PHE A 47 -0.86 -1.86 -1.06
N ALA A 48 -0.09 -2.22 -2.09
CA ALA A 48 0.62 -1.28 -2.92
C ALA A 48 0.06 -1.33 -4.35
N SER A 49 -0.24 -0.17 -4.92
CA SER A 49 -0.45 -0.02 -6.35
C SER A 49 0.85 0.35 -7.01
N LEU A 50 1.19 -0.38 -8.08
CA LEU A 50 2.40 -0.15 -8.85
C LEU A 50 2.02 0.04 -10.33
N PRO A 51 2.69 0.95 -11.06
CA PRO A 51 2.48 1.09 -12.49
C PRO A 51 2.91 -0.17 -13.26
N ASN A 52 3.94 -0.87 -12.76
CA ASN A 52 4.55 -2.04 -13.41
C ASN A 52 4.87 -3.16 -12.41
N ALA A 53 4.64 -4.41 -12.81
CA ALA A 53 5.01 -5.62 -12.07
C ALA A 53 6.51 -5.78 -11.85
N ALA A 54 7.35 -5.17 -12.68
CA ALA A 54 8.80 -5.17 -12.46
C ALA A 54 9.20 -4.56 -11.10
N LEU A 55 8.41 -3.63 -10.56
CA LEU A 55 8.63 -3.02 -9.24
C LEU A 55 8.29 -3.97 -8.08
N LEU A 56 7.53 -5.05 -8.33
CA LEU A 56 7.28 -6.09 -7.35
C LEU A 56 8.58 -6.77 -6.92
N ASN A 57 9.54 -6.96 -7.83
CA ASN A 57 10.83 -7.54 -7.49
C ASN A 57 11.63 -6.68 -6.49
N ALA A 58 11.37 -5.37 -6.43
CA ALA A 58 11.97 -4.49 -5.43
C ALA A 58 11.25 -4.56 -4.08
N LEU A 59 10.02 -5.07 -4.06
CA LEU A 59 9.17 -5.21 -2.89
C LEU A 59 9.05 -6.70 -2.55
N ALA A 60 10.09 -7.25 -1.95
CA ALA A 60 10.13 -8.66 -1.57
C ALA A 60 8.92 -9.02 -0.68
N GLY A 61 8.31 -10.18 -0.93
CA GLY A 61 7.17 -10.68 -0.16
C GLY A 61 5.81 -10.07 -0.51
N PHE A 62 5.73 -9.13 -1.46
CA PHE A 62 4.45 -8.69 -2.00
C PHE A 62 3.94 -9.68 -3.05
N GLU A 63 2.70 -10.08 -2.91
CA GLU A 63 1.98 -10.92 -3.87
C GLU A 63 1.10 -10.04 -4.75
N GLN A 64 1.10 -10.28 -6.06
CA GLN A 64 0.19 -9.60 -6.95
C GLN A 64 -1.24 -10.07 -6.70
N ILE A 65 -2.16 -9.12 -6.60
CA ILE A 65 -3.59 -9.36 -6.41
C ILE A 65 -4.42 -8.66 -7.47
N SER A 66 -5.67 -9.10 -7.58
CA SER A 66 -6.68 -8.44 -8.40
C SER A 66 -7.39 -7.32 -7.62
N ASP A 67 -7.95 -6.35 -8.34
CA ASP A 67 -8.66 -5.21 -7.77
C ASP A 67 -9.85 -5.63 -6.87
N GLY A 68 -10.46 -6.79 -7.14
CA GLY A 68 -11.54 -7.36 -6.33
C GLY A 68 -11.12 -7.92 -4.95
N GLU A 69 -9.81 -8.08 -4.70
CA GLU A 69 -9.27 -8.52 -3.41
C GLU A 69 -8.93 -7.32 -2.50
N LEU A 70 -9.15 -6.10 -2.98
CA LEU A 70 -8.86 -4.90 -2.21
C LEU A 70 -9.88 -4.71 -1.09
N PRO A 71 -9.42 -4.33 0.11
CA PRO A 71 -10.33 -4.01 1.19
C PRO A 71 -11.15 -2.75 0.85
N SER A 72 -12.40 -2.71 1.29
CA SER A 72 -13.23 -1.50 1.18
C SER A 72 -12.75 -0.37 2.10
N GLU A 73 -12.05 -0.73 3.19
CA GLU A 73 -11.51 0.17 4.21
C GLU A 73 -10.00 -0.03 4.33
N ALA A 74 -9.22 1.02 4.03
CA ALA A 74 -7.77 1.03 4.19
C ALA A 74 -7.26 2.42 4.57
N SER A 75 -6.15 2.52 5.30
CA SER A 75 -5.50 3.79 5.62
C SER A 75 -4.47 4.12 4.56
N LEU A 76 -4.53 5.31 3.97
CA LEU A 76 -3.50 5.79 3.06
C LEU A 76 -2.20 6.07 3.83
N LEU A 77 -1.10 5.48 3.37
CA LEU A 77 0.25 5.76 3.89
C LEU A 77 1.03 6.66 2.96
N VAL A 78 1.15 6.26 1.69
CA VAL A 78 1.95 6.95 0.67
C VAL A 78 1.16 7.01 -0.62
N GLY A 79 1.21 8.14 -1.33
CA GLY A 79 0.55 8.30 -2.63
C GLY A 79 -0.44 9.45 -2.66
N HIS A 80 -1.32 9.44 -3.65
CA HIS A 80 -2.22 10.56 -3.91
C HIS A 80 -3.58 10.37 -3.25
N HIS A 81 -3.95 11.27 -2.32
CA HIS A 81 -5.28 11.30 -1.69
C HIS A 81 -6.43 11.24 -2.71
N GLN A 82 -6.30 11.94 -3.84
CA GLN A 82 -7.35 11.95 -4.87
C GLN A 82 -7.56 10.58 -5.55
N ALA A 83 -6.50 9.77 -5.69
CA ALA A 83 -6.61 8.41 -6.21
C ALA A 83 -7.14 7.46 -5.14
N PHE A 84 -6.78 7.71 -3.88
CA PHE A 84 -7.27 6.98 -2.72
C PHE A 84 -8.78 7.13 -2.53
N GLU A 85 -9.30 8.36 -2.46
CA GLU A 85 -10.72 8.64 -2.21
C GLU A 85 -11.65 8.12 -3.32
N LYS A 86 -11.12 7.91 -4.53
CA LYS A 86 -11.88 7.30 -5.63
C LYS A 86 -12.08 5.80 -5.48
N ARG A 87 -11.22 5.12 -4.72
CA ARG A 87 -11.19 3.64 -4.62
C ARG A 87 -11.49 3.11 -3.22
N PHE A 88 -10.96 3.76 -2.19
CA PHE A 88 -11.09 3.31 -0.81
C PHE A 88 -11.97 4.28 -0.04
N ARG A 89 -12.84 3.73 0.81
CA ARG A 89 -13.49 4.52 1.84
C ARG A 89 -12.49 4.74 2.95
N TYR A 90 -12.27 6.01 3.33
CA TYR A 90 -11.43 6.38 4.47
C TYR A 90 -11.92 5.68 5.75
N PRO A 91 -11.18 4.74 6.35
CA PRO A 91 -11.40 4.38 7.74
C PRO A 91 -10.76 5.46 8.62
N ARG A 92 -11.44 5.85 9.69
CA ARG A 92 -10.87 6.66 10.78
C ARG A 92 -9.88 5.82 11.57
N TRP A 93 -8.73 5.47 11.02
CA TRP A 93 -7.68 4.81 11.79
C TRP A 93 -6.67 5.85 12.29
N LYS A 94 -6.69 6.10 13.60
CA LYS A 94 -5.57 6.71 14.33
C LYS A 94 -4.83 5.55 14.99
N PRO A 95 -3.50 5.40 14.80
CA PRO A 95 -2.74 4.58 15.72
C PRO A 95 -2.89 5.20 17.11
N ALA A 96 -3.32 4.40 18.10
CA ALA A 96 -3.34 4.85 19.48
C ALA A 96 -1.89 5.15 19.89
N SER A 97 -1.65 6.39 20.31
CA SER A 97 -0.37 6.87 20.87
C SER A 97 -0.02 6.17 22.18
#